data_AF-A0A2W4TUC2-F1
#
_entry.id   AF-A0A2W4TUC2-F1
#
_cell.length_a   1.000
_cell.length_b   1.000
_cell.length_c   1.000
_cell.angle_alpha   90.00
_cell.angle_beta   90.00
_cell.angle_gamma   90.00
#
_symmetry.space_group_name_H-M   'P 1'
#
loop_
_entity.id
_entity.type
_entity.pdbx_description
1 polymer ?
#
loop_
_entity_poly.entity_id
_entity_poly.type
_entity_poly.pdbx_seq_one_letter_code
_entity_poly.pdbx_strand_id
1 'polypeptide(L)'
;MSARWPSRLAWLGALLGLFAALLLFAPAHWLAQSITSATGGQLQLVNARGTVWRGQADVLLTGGQGSQTQTSLPQGLQWRLSPTLVAGVPAMALQLSAPCCTPQPMALTLSPRFGGGELRLAASISRWPADLLTGLGTPWNTLRMQGLLVLQTDGLTLRWDSGRGSLQGALAVEAQDLSSRLSSLRPLGSYRMDVRAEADGNTTTLALQTLSGRLQLQGQGQ
;
A
#
# COMPACT_ATOMS: atom_id res chain seq x y z
N MET A 1 13.95 21.06 -55.37
CA MET A 1 14.68 20.16 -54.44
C MET A 1 13.78 19.93 -53.24
N SER A 2 13.29 18.71 -53.08
CA SER A 2 12.19 18.33 -52.20
C SER A 2 12.65 18.23 -50.74
N ALA A 3 12.08 19.08 -49.88
CA ALA A 3 12.32 19.13 -48.45
C ALA A 3 11.73 17.91 -47.70
N ARG A 4 12.21 16.70 -48.01
CA ARG A 4 11.79 15.43 -47.37
C ARG A 4 12.53 15.14 -46.06
N TRP A 5 13.65 15.81 -45.82
CA TRP A 5 14.45 15.69 -44.58
C TRP A 5 13.79 16.36 -43.36
N PRO A 6 13.23 17.59 -43.44
CA PRO A 6 12.62 18.24 -42.27
C PRO A 6 11.32 17.58 -41.79
N SER A 7 10.54 16.93 -42.67
CA SER A 7 9.26 16.32 -42.27
C SER A 7 9.44 15.09 -41.39
N ARG A 8 10.46 14.26 -41.64
CA ARG A 8 10.76 13.08 -40.80
C ARG A 8 11.26 13.48 -39.41
N LEU A 9 12.09 14.52 -39.32
CA LEU A 9 12.51 15.08 -38.03
C LEU A 9 11.35 15.73 -37.28
N ALA A 10 10.43 16.41 -37.98
CA ALA A 10 9.23 16.97 -37.38
C ALA A 10 8.31 15.88 -36.81
N TRP A 11 8.10 14.77 -37.54
CA TRP A 11 7.33 13.62 -37.04
C TRP A 11 7.99 12.93 -35.84
N LEU A 12 9.32 12.77 -35.86
CA LEU A 12 10.07 12.23 -34.72
C LEU A 12 9.95 13.16 -33.49
N GLY A 13 10.09 14.47 -33.69
CA GLY A 13 9.91 15.46 -32.63
C GLY A 13 8.49 15.45 -32.06
N ALA A 14 7.48 15.35 -32.92
CA ALA A 14 6.08 15.25 -32.52
C ALA A 14 5.80 13.97 -31.72
N LEU A 15 6.32 12.81 -32.18
CA LEU A 15 6.19 11.54 -31.46
C LEU A 15 6.88 11.56 -30.10
N LEU A 16 8.10 12.10 -30.04
CA LEU A 16 8.87 12.18 -28.80
C LEU A 16 8.23 13.17 -27.82
N GLY A 17 7.73 14.31 -28.32
CA GLY A 17 6.97 15.28 -27.53
C GLY A 17 5.66 14.70 -27.00
N LEU A 18 4.92 13.96 -27.83
CA LEU A 18 3.70 13.26 -27.41
C LEU A 18 4.01 12.23 -26.32
N PHE A 19 5.05 11.42 -26.50
CA PHE A 19 5.45 10.42 -25.52
C PHE A 19 5.89 11.04 -24.20
N ALA A 20 6.70 12.10 -24.24
CA ALA A 20 7.10 12.84 -23.04
C ALA A 20 5.90 13.48 -22.34
N ALA A 21 4.97 14.07 -23.09
CA ALA A 21 3.72 14.61 -22.54
C ALA A 21 2.88 13.50 -21.88
N LEU A 22 2.80 12.32 -22.50
CA LEU A 22 2.09 11.17 -21.96
C LEU A 22 2.66 10.70 -20.62
N LEU A 23 3.99 10.69 -20.49
CA LEU A 23 4.67 10.30 -19.26
C LEU A 23 4.52 11.36 -18.16
N LEU A 24 4.70 12.64 -18.50
CA LEU A 24 4.62 13.75 -17.54
C LEU A 24 3.18 14.01 -17.07
N PHE A 25 2.21 13.83 -17.96
CA PHE A 25 0.78 14.04 -17.70
C PHE A 25 0.00 12.73 -17.66
N ALA A 26 0.67 11.62 -17.33
CA ALA A 26 0.08 10.30 -17.22
C ALA A 26 -1.17 10.35 -16.31
N PRO A 27 -2.38 10.04 -16.82
CA PRO A 27 -3.60 10.17 -16.04
C PRO A 27 -3.67 9.22 -14.84
N ALA A 28 -4.28 9.66 -13.74
CA ALA A 28 -4.47 8.85 -12.53
C ALA A 28 -5.23 7.53 -12.77
N HIS A 29 -6.11 7.49 -13.78
CA HIS A 29 -6.90 6.29 -14.07
C HIS A 29 -6.05 5.10 -14.56
N TRP A 30 -4.86 5.34 -15.13
CA TRP A 30 -3.94 4.25 -15.48
C TRP A 30 -3.41 3.56 -14.22
N LEU A 31 -3.00 4.35 -13.22
CA LEU A 31 -2.59 3.81 -11.93
C LEU A 31 -3.73 3.00 -11.28
N ALA A 32 -4.95 3.53 -11.33
CA ALA A 32 -6.15 2.84 -10.83
C ALA A 32 -6.37 1.48 -11.50
N GLN A 33 -6.35 1.44 -12.83
CA GLN A 33 -6.51 0.20 -13.60
C GLN A 33 -5.39 -0.80 -13.32
N SER A 34 -4.13 -0.34 -13.27
CA SER A 34 -2.98 -1.21 -12.95
C SER A 34 -3.13 -1.85 -11.57
N ILE A 35 -3.56 -1.09 -10.56
CA ILE A 35 -3.79 -1.61 -9.20
C ILE A 35 -4.94 -2.61 -9.18
N THR A 36 -6.05 -2.31 -9.85
CA THR A 36 -7.21 -3.21 -9.94
C THR A 36 -6.84 -4.53 -10.61
N SER A 37 -6.10 -4.50 -11.72
CA SER A 37 -5.64 -5.72 -12.39
C SER A 37 -4.61 -6.49 -11.55
N ALA A 38 -3.64 -5.81 -10.93
CA ALA A 38 -2.61 -6.44 -10.12
C ALA A 38 -3.16 -7.13 -8.87
N THR A 39 -4.26 -6.63 -8.30
CA THR A 39 -4.92 -7.18 -7.11
C THR A 39 -6.09 -8.12 -7.43
N GLY A 40 -6.32 -8.46 -8.70
CA GLY A 40 -7.45 -9.31 -9.09
C GLY A 40 -8.82 -8.71 -8.75
N GLY A 41 -8.91 -7.38 -8.70
CA GLY A 41 -10.12 -6.63 -8.36
C GLY A 41 -10.35 -6.42 -6.87
N GLN A 42 -9.51 -6.95 -5.98
CA GLN A 42 -9.67 -6.81 -4.53
C GLN A 42 -9.47 -5.38 -4.04
N LEU A 43 -8.56 -4.63 -4.67
CA LEU A 43 -8.34 -3.21 -4.39
C LEU A 43 -8.69 -2.41 -5.65
N GLN A 44 -9.70 -1.56 -5.54
CA GLN A 44 -10.13 -0.70 -6.64
C GLN A 44 -9.97 0.76 -6.24
N LEU A 45 -9.31 1.52 -7.11
CA LEU A 45 -9.27 2.97 -7.01
C LEU A 45 -10.35 3.52 -7.94
N VAL A 46 -11.44 4.00 -7.37
CA VAL A 46 -12.55 4.58 -8.14
C VAL A 46 -12.51 6.10 -8.05
N ASN A 47 -13.16 6.78 -8.99
CA ASN A 47 -13.16 8.25 -9.08
C ASN A 47 -11.75 8.86 -9.04
N ALA A 48 -10.76 8.22 -9.65
CA ALA A 48 -9.38 8.68 -9.66
C ALA A 48 -9.23 10.02 -10.39
N ARG A 49 -8.66 11.03 -9.71
CA ARG A 49 -8.44 12.39 -10.21
C ARG A 49 -6.97 12.74 -10.16
N GLY A 50 -6.51 13.56 -11.11
CA GLY A 50 -5.12 14.00 -11.22
C GLY A 50 -4.27 13.11 -12.14
N THR A 51 -2.99 12.98 -11.80
CA THR A 51 -2.00 12.21 -12.57
C THR A 51 -1.47 11.03 -11.76
N VAL A 52 -0.73 10.13 -12.40
CA VAL A 52 0.06 9.08 -11.73
C VAL A 52 1.04 9.70 -10.71
N TRP A 53 1.52 10.92 -10.98
CA TRP A 53 2.44 11.65 -10.09
C TRP A 53 1.75 12.27 -8.88
N ARG A 54 0.55 12.81 -9.05
CA ARG A 54 -0.19 13.44 -7.95
C ARG A 54 -1.66 13.30 -8.21
N GLY A 55 -2.34 12.59 -7.33
CA GLY A 55 -3.76 12.35 -7.47
C GLY A 55 -4.43 11.93 -6.19
N GLN A 56 -5.73 11.71 -6.32
CA GLN A 56 -6.59 11.21 -5.27
C GLN A 56 -7.62 10.26 -5.87
N ALA A 57 -8.06 9.28 -5.11
CA ALA A 57 -9.09 8.33 -5.51
C ALA A 57 -9.83 7.83 -4.27
N ASP A 58 -11.08 7.41 -4.47
CA ASP A 58 -11.79 6.65 -3.45
C ASP A 58 -11.27 5.21 -3.49
N VAL A 59 -10.99 4.63 -2.32
CA VAL A 59 -10.51 3.24 -2.22
C VAL A 59 -11.69 2.34 -1.91
N LEU A 60 -11.87 1.31 -2.73
CA LEU A 60 -12.86 0.27 -2.52
C LEU A 60 -12.14 -1.08 -2.38
N LEU A 61 -12.39 -1.76 -1.26
CA LEU A 61 -11.95 -3.13 -1.01
C LEU A 61 -13.08 -4.08 -1.36
N THR A 62 -12.80 -5.08 -2.18
CA THR A 62 -13.77 -6.09 -2.61
C THR A 62 -13.23 -7.50 -2.43
N GLY A 63 -14.11 -8.49 -2.47
CA GLY A 63 -13.71 -9.90 -2.39
C GLY A 63 -13.04 -10.43 -3.66
N GLY A 64 -12.71 -9.57 -4.63
CA GLY A 64 -12.17 -9.92 -5.94
C GLY A 64 -13.25 -10.02 -7.02
N GLN A 65 -12.84 -10.43 -8.22
CA GLN A 65 -13.76 -10.53 -9.37
C GLN A 65 -14.99 -11.39 -9.05
N GLY A 66 -16.17 -10.83 -9.33
CA GLY A 66 -17.47 -11.51 -9.12
C GLY A 66 -18.00 -11.42 -7.68
N SER A 67 -17.27 -10.82 -6.73
CA SER A 67 -17.78 -10.57 -5.38
C SER A 67 -18.67 -9.34 -5.32
N GLN A 68 -19.80 -9.46 -4.64
CA GLN A 68 -20.72 -8.35 -4.34
C GLN A 68 -20.33 -7.62 -3.04
N THR A 69 -19.34 -8.14 -2.30
CA THR A 69 -18.92 -7.53 -1.03
C THR A 69 -17.96 -6.39 -1.34
N GLN A 70 -18.30 -5.20 -0.84
CA GLN A 70 -17.49 -4.00 -1.02
C GLN A 70 -17.46 -3.16 0.26
N THR A 71 -16.30 -2.63 0.60
CA THR A 71 -16.14 -1.65 1.67
C THR A 71 -15.31 -0.48 1.16
N SER A 72 -15.79 0.75 1.38
CA SER A 72 -15.07 1.96 0.98
C SER A 72 -14.24 2.54 2.12
N LEU A 73 -13.02 3.00 1.81
CA LEU A 73 -12.22 3.79 2.73
C LEU A 73 -12.79 5.21 2.85
N PRO A 74 -13.09 5.69 4.08
CA PRO A 74 -13.59 7.04 4.27
C PRO A 74 -12.59 8.08 3.77
N GLN A 75 -13.07 9.08 3.02
CA GLN A 75 -12.28 10.19 2.48
C GLN A 75 -11.17 9.77 1.47
N GLY A 76 -11.17 8.50 1.05
CA GLY A 76 -10.28 7.99 0.01
C GLY A 76 -8.79 8.05 0.36
N LEU A 77 -7.98 8.04 -0.69
CA LEU A 77 -6.52 8.03 -0.63
C LEU A 77 -5.97 9.10 -1.57
N GLN A 78 -4.95 9.80 -1.10
CA GLN A 78 -4.17 10.77 -1.86
C GLN A 78 -2.74 10.25 -1.99
N TRP A 79 -2.15 10.45 -3.17
CA TRP A 79 -0.76 10.07 -3.42
C TRP A 79 0.03 11.20 -4.07
N ARG A 80 1.33 11.19 -3.79
CA ARG A 80 2.31 12.03 -4.46
C ARG A 80 3.57 11.23 -4.72
N LEU A 81 3.83 10.95 -5.97
CA LEU A 81 5.02 10.31 -6.50
C LEU A 81 5.96 11.40 -7.04
N SER A 82 7.21 11.39 -6.62
CA SER A 82 8.23 12.34 -7.08
C SER A 82 9.58 11.66 -7.24
N PRO A 83 10.33 11.96 -8.32
CA PRO A 83 11.71 11.51 -8.44
C PRO A 83 12.56 12.14 -7.33
N THR A 84 13.50 11.37 -6.80
CA THR A 84 14.42 11.81 -5.75
C THR A 84 15.80 11.15 -5.95
N LEU A 85 16.79 11.56 -5.16
CA LEU A 85 18.12 10.96 -5.14
C LEU A 85 18.39 10.43 -3.74
N VAL A 86 18.75 9.14 -3.63
CA VAL A 86 19.16 8.51 -2.37
C VAL A 86 20.61 8.06 -2.54
N ALA A 87 21.51 8.64 -1.76
CA ALA A 87 22.95 8.37 -1.85
C ALA A 87 23.51 8.48 -3.28
N GLY A 88 23.04 9.49 -4.05
CA GLY A 88 23.47 9.72 -5.44
C GLY A 88 22.82 8.81 -6.48
N VAL A 89 21.94 7.87 -6.08
CA VAL A 89 21.22 6.98 -6.99
C VAL A 89 19.80 7.51 -7.24
N PRO A 90 19.32 7.53 -8.50
CA PRO A 90 17.92 7.85 -8.81
C PRO A 90 16.96 6.93 -8.07
N ALA A 91 16.01 7.51 -7.36
CA ALA A 91 14.98 6.81 -6.61
C ALA A 91 13.63 7.50 -6.81
N MET A 92 12.56 6.85 -6.36
CA MET A 92 11.20 7.36 -6.43
C MET A 92 10.62 7.48 -5.02
N ALA A 93 10.27 8.68 -4.61
CA ALA A 93 9.57 8.92 -3.35
C ALA A 93 8.06 8.90 -3.59
N LEU A 94 7.34 8.15 -2.76
CA LEU A 94 5.88 8.05 -2.76
C LEU A 94 5.37 8.48 -1.38
N GLN A 95 4.55 9.53 -1.33
CA GLN A 95 3.80 9.91 -0.15
C GLN A 95 2.36 9.43 -0.30
N LEU A 96 1.87 8.66 0.65
CA LEU A 96 0.49 8.18 0.72
C LEU A 96 -0.20 8.82 1.92
N SER A 97 -1.39 9.40 1.72
CA SER A 97 -2.19 9.97 2.78
C SER A 97 -3.65 9.54 2.63
N ALA A 98 -4.19 8.93 3.68
CA ALA A 98 -5.61 8.68 3.84
C ALA A 98 -6.10 9.56 4.99
N PRO A 99 -6.90 10.62 4.73
CA PRO A 99 -7.30 11.58 5.76
C PRO A 99 -7.95 10.97 7.01
N CYS A 100 -8.70 9.87 6.86
CA CYS A 100 -9.29 9.15 7.97
C CYS A 100 -8.28 8.48 8.91
N CYS A 101 -7.14 8.09 8.35
CA CYS A 101 -6.44 6.91 8.80
C CYS A 101 -4.93 7.12 8.95
N THR A 102 -4.36 8.14 8.30
CA THR A 102 -2.93 8.46 8.40
C THR A 102 -2.78 9.87 8.97
N PRO A 103 -2.49 10.02 10.29
CA PRO A 103 -2.24 11.33 10.90
C PRO A 103 -1.10 12.09 10.21
N GLN A 104 -0.10 11.35 9.73
CA GLN A 104 0.99 11.85 8.90
C GLN A 104 1.05 11.03 7.61
N PRO A 105 1.38 11.63 6.46
CA PRO A 105 1.57 10.89 5.22
C PRO A 105 2.63 9.81 5.38
N MET A 106 2.33 8.60 4.95
CA MET A 106 3.27 7.49 4.90
C MET A 106 4.26 7.77 3.76
N ALA A 107 5.55 7.83 4.08
CA ALA A 107 6.60 8.06 3.11
C ALA A 107 7.28 6.74 2.73
N LEU A 108 7.18 6.39 1.45
CA LEU A 108 7.87 5.26 0.85
C LEU A 108 8.94 5.76 -0.12
N THR A 109 10.06 5.06 -0.19
CA THR A 109 11.12 5.34 -1.17
C THR A 109 11.48 4.04 -1.87
N LEU A 110 11.31 4.02 -3.18
CA LEU A 110 11.72 2.93 -4.05
C LEU A 110 13.04 3.30 -4.72
N SER A 111 14.10 2.57 -4.42
CA SER A 111 15.40 2.71 -5.07
C SER A 111 15.74 1.45 -5.88
N PRO A 112 16.10 1.59 -7.17
CA PRO A 112 16.62 0.48 -7.96
C PRO A 112 17.99 0.04 -7.41
N ARG A 113 18.26 -1.27 -7.43
CA ARG A 113 19.57 -1.83 -7.08
C ARG A 113 20.05 -2.78 -8.18
N PHE A 114 21.34 -3.08 -8.20
CA PHE A 114 21.89 -4.03 -9.17
C PHE A 114 21.28 -5.42 -8.91
N GLY A 115 20.59 -5.98 -9.92
CA GLY A 115 19.90 -7.26 -9.79
C GLY A 115 18.61 -7.22 -8.96
N GLY A 116 18.06 -6.03 -8.66
CA GLY A 116 16.99 -5.93 -7.69
C GLY A 116 16.40 -4.54 -7.42
N GLY A 117 15.71 -4.43 -6.29
CA GLY A 117 15.16 -3.19 -5.80
C GLY A 117 15.10 -3.15 -4.28
N GLU A 118 14.94 -1.94 -3.76
CA GLU A 118 14.75 -1.69 -2.33
C GLU A 118 13.57 -0.73 -2.16
N LEU A 119 12.60 -1.16 -1.35
CA LEU A 119 11.48 -0.34 -0.90
C LEU A 119 11.67 -0.04 0.58
N ARG A 120 11.79 1.23 0.91
CA ARG A 120 11.86 1.73 2.29
C ARG A 120 10.55 2.40 2.66
N LEU A 121 9.91 1.96 3.73
CA LEU A 121 8.84 2.67 4.41
C LEU A 121 9.45 3.39 5.62
N ALA A 122 9.27 4.71 5.68
CA ALA A 122 9.71 5.50 6.81
C ALA A 122 8.89 5.20 8.07
N ALA A 123 9.42 5.61 9.23
CA ALA A 123 8.69 5.54 10.48
C ALA A 123 7.31 6.21 10.34
N SER A 124 6.26 5.48 10.65
CA SER A 124 4.89 5.97 10.49
C SER A 124 3.94 5.25 11.43
N ILE A 125 2.89 5.98 11.80
CA ILE A 125 1.74 5.46 12.53
C ILE A 125 0.48 5.70 11.72
N SER A 126 -0.36 4.69 11.59
CA SER A 126 -1.64 4.77 10.88
C SER A 126 -2.71 3.96 11.62
N ARG A 127 -3.97 4.35 11.45
CA ARG A 127 -5.14 3.87 12.19
C ARG A 127 -6.26 3.57 11.21
N TRP A 128 -6.53 2.30 10.97
CA TRP A 128 -7.46 1.85 9.95
C TRP A 128 -8.70 1.23 10.59
N PRO A 129 -9.89 1.59 10.15
CA PRO A 129 -11.11 0.90 10.54
C PRO A 129 -11.03 -0.59 10.21
N ALA A 130 -11.27 -1.47 11.20
CA ALA A 130 -11.21 -2.93 10.98
C ALA A 130 -12.32 -3.45 10.05
N ASP A 131 -13.39 -2.68 9.88
CA ASP A 131 -14.51 -3.00 8.99
C ASP A 131 -14.09 -3.05 7.51
N LEU A 132 -13.00 -2.36 7.13
CA LEU A 132 -12.36 -2.46 5.82
C LEU A 132 -12.04 -3.91 5.44
N LEU A 133 -11.64 -4.74 6.41
CA LEU A 133 -11.31 -6.14 6.17
C LEU A 133 -12.53 -6.93 5.65
N THR A 134 -13.75 -6.53 6.03
CA THR A 134 -15.00 -7.15 5.54
C THR A 134 -15.06 -7.13 4.01
N GLY A 135 -14.52 -6.08 3.40
CA GLY A 135 -14.48 -5.91 1.95
C GLY A 135 -13.70 -7.03 1.26
N LEU A 136 -12.64 -7.56 1.87
CA LEU A 136 -11.73 -8.56 1.30
C LEU A 136 -12.36 -9.96 1.11
N GLY A 137 -13.64 -10.15 1.46
CA GLY A 137 -14.33 -11.43 1.31
C GLY A 137 -14.09 -12.38 2.48
N THR A 138 -14.22 -13.69 2.25
CA THR A 138 -14.07 -14.70 3.30
C THR A 138 -12.59 -14.88 3.69
N PRO A 139 -12.25 -15.02 4.99
CA PRO A 139 -13.16 -15.20 6.13
C PRO A 139 -13.65 -13.90 6.79
N TRP A 140 -13.11 -12.75 6.41
CA TRP A 140 -13.35 -11.46 7.06
C TRP A 140 -14.81 -11.00 6.97
N ASN A 141 -15.45 -11.22 5.84
CA ASN A 141 -16.87 -10.92 5.63
C ASN A 141 -17.75 -11.71 6.61
N THR A 142 -17.39 -12.96 6.90
CA THR A 142 -18.15 -13.79 7.86
C THR A 142 -17.94 -13.30 9.29
N LEU A 143 -16.71 -12.92 9.64
CA LEU A 143 -16.35 -12.46 10.98
C LEU A 143 -16.86 -11.04 11.28
N ARG A 144 -17.00 -10.18 10.27
CA ARG A 144 -17.44 -8.76 10.37
C ARG A 144 -16.77 -8.06 11.54
N MET A 145 -15.44 -8.12 11.54
CA MET A 145 -14.62 -7.52 12.57
C MET A 145 -14.84 -6.00 12.59
N GLN A 146 -15.06 -5.47 13.78
CA GLN A 146 -15.20 -4.04 14.07
C GLN A 146 -14.16 -3.68 15.12
N GLY A 147 -13.68 -2.44 15.09
CA GLY A 147 -12.58 -1.98 15.96
C GLY A 147 -11.60 -1.12 15.16
N LEU A 148 -10.44 -0.88 15.73
CA LEU A 148 -9.39 -0.06 15.13
C LEU A 148 -8.11 -0.85 14.95
N LEU A 149 -7.52 -0.80 13.76
CA LEU A 149 -6.21 -1.39 13.47
C LEU A 149 -5.17 -0.28 13.48
N VAL A 150 -4.29 -0.26 14.47
CA VAL A 150 -3.16 0.67 14.54
C VAL A 150 -1.93 -0.04 13.99
N LEU A 151 -1.38 0.48 12.89
CA LEU A 151 -0.12 0.04 12.33
C LEU A 151 0.95 1.05 12.71
N GLN A 152 2.03 0.57 13.33
CA GLN A 152 3.18 1.37 13.72
C GLN A 152 4.46 0.71 13.25
N THR A 153 5.33 1.47 12.62
CA THR A 153 6.67 1.03 12.25
C THR A 153 7.67 2.13 12.55
N ASP A 154 8.86 1.75 13.01
CA ASP A 154 10.01 2.67 13.14
C ASP A 154 10.82 2.76 11.84
N GLY A 155 10.40 2.02 10.82
CA GLY A 155 11.05 1.90 9.53
C GLY A 155 11.07 0.45 9.08
N LEU A 156 10.70 0.22 7.82
CA LEU A 156 10.71 -1.10 7.20
C LEU A 156 11.45 -1.01 5.87
N THR A 157 12.40 -1.90 5.64
CA THR A 157 13.14 -2.00 4.38
C THR A 157 12.93 -3.38 3.78
N LEU A 158 12.27 -3.43 2.63
CA LEU A 158 12.15 -4.63 1.83
C LEU A 158 13.17 -4.55 0.69
N ARG A 159 14.04 -5.55 0.58
CA ARG A 159 14.99 -5.71 -0.53
C ARG A 159 14.67 -6.98 -1.28
N TRP A 160 14.82 -6.93 -2.59
CA TRP A 160 14.78 -8.13 -3.41
C TRP A 160 15.94 -8.06 -4.38
N ASP A 161 16.82 -9.05 -4.33
CA ASP A 161 17.95 -9.22 -5.25
C ASP A 161 17.94 -10.64 -5.81
N SER A 162 18.09 -10.78 -7.13
CA SER A 162 18.27 -12.07 -7.81
C SER A 162 17.30 -13.19 -7.36
N GLY A 163 16.05 -12.85 -7.06
CA GLY A 163 15.01 -13.80 -6.61
C GLY A 163 14.96 -14.08 -5.10
N ARG A 164 15.83 -13.48 -4.29
CA ARG A 164 15.78 -13.54 -2.82
C ARG A 164 15.24 -12.23 -2.24
N GLY A 165 14.17 -12.32 -1.47
CA GLY A 165 13.65 -11.21 -0.68
C GLY A 165 14.28 -11.20 0.71
N SER A 166 14.65 -10.02 1.21
CA SER A 166 14.98 -9.80 2.61
C SER A 166 14.16 -8.63 3.16
N LEU A 167 13.71 -8.78 4.40
CA LEU A 167 12.96 -7.77 5.13
C LEU A 167 13.83 -7.28 6.30
N GLN A 168 13.86 -5.99 6.58
CA GLN A 168 14.58 -5.43 7.72
C GLN A 168 13.70 -4.40 8.43
N GLY A 169 13.74 -4.39 9.76
CA GLY A 169 12.99 -3.46 10.60
C GLY A 169 11.87 -4.13 11.38
N ALA A 170 10.97 -3.31 11.91
CA ALA A 170 9.89 -3.77 12.77
C ALA A 170 8.55 -3.13 12.39
N LEU A 171 7.48 -3.91 12.50
CA LEU A 171 6.10 -3.50 12.30
C LEU A 171 5.27 -4.05 13.46
N ALA A 172 4.64 -3.16 14.21
CA ALA A 172 3.64 -3.50 15.20
C ALA A 172 2.24 -3.24 14.61
N VAL A 173 1.36 -4.24 14.71
CA VAL A 173 -0.05 -4.15 14.35
C VAL A 173 -0.86 -4.39 15.60
N GLU A 174 -1.56 -3.37 16.08
CA GLU A 174 -2.48 -3.48 17.19
C GLU A 174 -3.91 -3.47 16.69
N ALA A 175 -4.70 -4.46 17.09
CA ALA A 175 -6.12 -4.50 16.83
C ALA A 175 -6.85 -4.17 18.13
N GLN A 176 -7.37 -2.96 18.22
CA GLN A 176 -7.99 -2.40 19.42
C GLN A 176 -9.51 -2.55 19.40
N ASP A 177 -10.07 -2.95 20.55
CA ASP A 177 -11.50 -3.14 20.78
C ASP A 177 -12.18 -4.00 19.71
N LEU A 178 -11.48 -5.07 19.29
CA LEU A 178 -12.01 -5.96 18.27
C LEU A 178 -13.32 -6.56 18.75
N SER A 179 -14.33 -6.54 17.89
CA SER A 179 -15.61 -7.20 18.11
C SER A 179 -16.06 -7.88 16.83
N SER A 180 -16.73 -9.03 16.96
CA SER A 180 -17.30 -9.77 15.83
C SER A 180 -18.81 -9.81 15.99
N ARG A 181 -19.55 -9.72 14.87
CA ARG A 181 -21.01 -9.90 14.91
C ARG A 181 -21.44 -11.32 15.29
N LEU A 182 -20.55 -12.30 15.15
CA LEU A 182 -20.81 -13.69 15.55
C LEU A 182 -20.65 -13.93 17.05
N SER A 183 -20.11 -12.96 17.80
CA SER A 183 -19.93 -13.06 19.24
C SER A 183 -20.84 -12.08 19.99
N SER A 184 -21.43 -12.55 21.09
CA SER A 184 -22.11 -11.68 22.05
C SER A 184 -21.12 -10.87 22.91
N LEU A 185 -19.82 -11.21 22.87
CA LEU A 185 -18.77 -10.51 23.60
C LEU A 185 -18.37 -9.24 22.85
N ARG A 186 -18.70 -8.08 23.42
CA ARG A 186 -18.30 -6.76 22.90
C ARG A 186 -17.60 -5.96 24.00
N PRO A 187 -16.30 -5.66 23.87
CA PRO A 187 -15.34 -6.18 22.87
C PRO A 187 -14.93 -7.65 23.13
N LEU A 188 -14.37 -8.32 22.12
CA LEU A 188 -13.66 -9.60 22.25
C LEU A 188 -12.35 -9.39 23.02
N GLY A 189 -11.61 -8.35 22.63
CA GLY A 189 -10.34 -7.97 23.20
C GLY A 189 -9.54 -7.03 22.31
N SER A 190 -8.40 -6.60 22.83
CA SER A 190 -7.36 -5.89 22.10
C SER A 190 -6.12 -6.77 21.98
N TYR A 191 -5.52 -6.79 20.80
CA TYR A 191 -4.41 -7.68 20.46
C TYR A 191 -3.28 -6.91 19.83
N ARG A 192 -2.06 -7.41 19.98
CA ARG A 192 -0.86 -6.84 19.37
C ARG A 192 -0.06 -7.94 18.69
N MET A 193 0.30 -7.69 17.45
CA MET A 193 1.19 -8.51 16.65
C MET A 193 2.45 -7.69 16.35
N ASP A 194 3.60 -8.16 16.83
CA ASP A 194 4.91 -7.60 16.52
C ASP A 194 5.57 -8.47 15.46
N VAL A 195 5.91 -7.87 14.32
CA VAL A 195 6.72 -8.46 13.26
C VAL A 195 8.09 -7.81 13.33
N ARG A 196 9.14 -8.61 13.52
CA ARG A 196 10.52 -8.12 13.56
C ARG A 196 11.37 -8.96 12.63
N ALA A 197 11.95 -8.33 11.64
CA ALA A 197 12.95 -8.97 10.81
C ALA A 197 14.34 -8.70 11.39
N GLU A 198 15.14 -9.76 11.56
CA GLU A 198 16.46 -9.64 12.17
C GLU A 198 17.44 -8.93 11.21
N ALA A 199 18.61 -8.57 11.74
CA ALA A 199 19.64 -7.86 10.98
C ALA A 199 20.15 -8.66 9.77
N ASP A 200 20.03 -9.99 9.79
CA ASP A 200 20.37 -10.87 8.66
C ASP A 200 19.41 -10.71 7.46
N GLY A 201 18.25 -10.08 7.68
CA GLY A 201 17.21 -9.81 6.71
C GLY A 201 16.41 -11.01 6.24
N ASN A 202 16.75 -12.22 6.68
CA ASN A 202 16.16 -13.48 6.19
C ASN A 202 15.30 -14.18 7.24
N THR A 203 15.45 -13.83 8.51
CA THR A 203 14.61 -14.34 9.59
C THR A 203 13.59 -13.28 9.99
N THR A 204 12.31 -13.66 10.04
CA THR A 204 11.23 -12.77 10.45
C THR A 204 10.51 -13.40 11.62
N THR A 205 10.74 -12.86 12.81
CA THR A 205 10.02 -13.28 14.00
C THR A 205 8.66 -12.59 14.06
N LEU A 206 7.65 -13.36 14.46
CA LEU A 206 6.28 -12.91 14.59
C LEU A 206 5.80 -13.26 15.99
N ALA A 207 5.36 -12.28 16.77
CA ALA A 207 4.85 -12.46 18.11
C ALA A 207 3.44 -11.89 18.22
N LEU A 208 2.48 -12.71 18.61
CA LEU A 208 1.10 -12.33 18.87
C LEU A 208 0.83 -12.40 20.37
N GLN A 209 0.25 -11.34 20.93
CA GLN A 209 -0.13 -11.26 22.33
C GLN A 209 -1.48 -10.56 22.52
N THR A 210 -2.16 -10.90 23.60
CA THR A 210 -3.40 -10.25 24.02
C THR A 210 -3.08 -9.10 24.96
N LEU A 211 -3.54 -7.90 24.60
CA LEU A 211 -3.41 -6.71 25.46
C LEU A 211 -4.53 -6.67 26.50
N SER A 212 -5.75 -6.99 26.09
CA SER A 212 -6.93 -7.06 26.96
C SER A 212 -8.01 -7.92 26.32
N GLY A 213 -8.95 -8.43 27.12
CA GLY A 213 -10.10 -9.18 26.61
C GLY A 213 -10.24 -10.58 27.18
N ARG A 214 -11.37 -11.21 26.87
CA ARG A 214 -11.72 -12.53 27.38
C ARG A 214 -11.13 -13.66 26.54
N LEU A 215 -10.94 -13.42 25.25
CA LEU A 215 -10.27 -14.36 24.36
C LEU A 215 -8.76 -14.10 24.40
N GLN A 216 -8.03 -15.04 24.97
CA GLN A 216 -6.57 -15.01 25.06
C GLN A 216 -5.96 -15.65 23.82
N LEU A 217 -5.29 -14.85 23.01
CA LEU A 217 -4.47 -15.24 21.87
C LEU A 217 -3.00 -14.97 22.18
N GLN A 218 -2.17 -15.99 22.01
CA GLN A 218 -0.73 -15.92 22.14
C GLN A 218 -0.10 -16.86 21.13
N GLY A 219 0.99 -16.42 20.48
CA GLY A 219 1.69 -17.22 19.50
C GLY A 219 3.02 -16.59 19.11
N GLN A 220 3.98 -17.42 18.74
CA GLN A 220 5.26 -16.99 18.21
C GLN A 220 5.64 -17.83 16.99
N GLY A 221 6.22 -17.20 15.97
CA GLY A 221 6.63 -17.82 14.72
C GLY A 221 7.93 -17.23 14.19
N GLN A 222 8.57 -17.96 13.27
CA GLN A 222 9.82 -17.61 12.56
C GLN A 222 9.67 -17.95 11.08
#